data_AF-A0LG89-F1
#
_entry.id   AF-A0LG89-F1
#
_cell.length_a   1.000
_cell.length_b   1.000
_cell.length_c   1.000
_cell.angle_alpha   90.00
_cell.angle_beta   90.00
_cell.angle_gamma   90.00
#
_symmetry.space_group_name_H-M   'P 1'
#
loop_
_entity.id
_entity.type
_entity.pdbx_description
1 polymer ?
#
loop_
_entity_poly.entity_id
_entity_poly.type
_entity_poly.pdbx_seq_one_letter_code
_entity_poly.pdbx_strand_id
1 'polypeptide(L)'
;MDRAGEDFFVKEFQRRRRRVLRYFASSTALVIVALGLLEISDHAHGFFTVGGGFGRALAASQLAAALVFAVIGYNQYRCPSCSELIKGHDRYYLGIVFDPEECPRCGKPLK
;
A
#
# COMPACT_ATOMS: atom_id res chain seq x y z
N MET A 1 -18.19 27.11 -5.12
CA MET A 1 -18.44 25.75 -4.61
C MET A 1 -18.90 25.88 -3.17
N ASP A 2 -19.97 25.20 -2.78
CA ASP A 2 -20.45 25.25 -1.39
C ASP A 2 -19.42 24.59 -0.48
N ARG A 3 -19.10 25.23 0.66
CA ARG A 3 -18.10 24.72 1.64
C ARG A 3 -18.37 23.26 2.04
N ALA A 4 -19.64 22.85 2.08
CA ALA A 4 -20.05 21.48 2.36
C ALA A 4 -19.54 20.45 1.32
N GLY A 5 -19.40 20.85 0.06
CA GLY A 5 -18.88 20.01 -1.01
C GLY A 5 -17.37 19.79 -0.89
N GLU A 6 -16.62 20.81 -0.49
CA GLU A 6 -15.17 20.72 -0.26
C GLU A 6 -14.84 19.83 0.94
N ASP A 7 -15.57 19.99 2.05
CA ASP A 7 -15.41 19.15 3.24
C ASP A 7 -15.63 17.65 2.96
N PHE A 8 -16.56 17.33 2.05
CA PHE A 8 -16.80 15.95 1.62
C PHE A 8 -15.61 15.38 0.84
N PHE A 9 -15.03 16.15 -0.10
CA PHE A 9 -13.87 15.71 -0.89
C PHE A 9 -12.65 15.43 -0.01
N VAL A 10 -12.35 16.33 0.94
CA VAL A 10 -11.24 16.17 1.87
C VAL A 10 -11.46 14.93 2.74
N LYS A 11 -12.65 14.76 3.33
CA LYS A 11 -12.97 13.57 4.14
C LYS A 11 -12.83 12.26 3.36
N GLU A 12 -13.32 12.22 2.13
CA GLU A 12 -13.23 11.03 1.28
C GLU A 12 -11.78 10.72 0.89
N PHE A 13 -10.98 11.73 0.57
CA PHE A 13 -9.56 11.55 0.31
C PHE A 13 -8.80 11.02 1.53
N GLN A 14 -9.01 11.61 2.71
CA GLN A 14 -8.41 11.14 3.97
C GLN A 14 -8.86 9.71 4.34
N ARG A 15 -10.10 9.33 4.01
CA ARG A 15 -10.60 7.96 4.18
C ARG A 15 -9.89 6.97 3.24
N ARG A 16 -9.66 7.35 1.99
CA ARG A 16 -8.89 6.54 1.01
C ARG A 16 -7.44 6.42 1.43
N ARG A 17 -6.79 7.51 1.84
CA ARG A 17 -5.42 7.53 2.37
C ARG A 17 -5.24 6.59 3.55
N ARG A 18 -6.15 6.61 4.53
CA ARG A 18 -6.12 5.67 5.67
C ARG A 18 -6.24 4.21 5.25
N ARG A 19 -7.05 3.90 4.23
CA ARG A 19 -7.12 2.54 3.67
C ARG A 19 -5.81 2.15 3.01
N VAL A 20 -5.21 3.02 2.20
CA VAL A 20 -3.90 2.79 1.57
C VAL A 20 -2.85 2.47 2.62
N LEU A 21 -2.74 3.28 3.68
CA LEU A 21 -1.76 3.06 4.75
C LEU A 21 -1.98 1.73 5.47
N ARG A 22 -3.24 1.33 5.69
CA ARG A 22 -3.56 0.02 6.27
C ARG A 22 -3.12 -1.13 5.34
N TYR A 23 -3.44 -1.05 4.05
CA TYR A 23 -3.03 -2.06 3.08
C TYR A 23 -1.51 -2.14 2.94
N PHE A 24 -0.82 -1.00 2.96
CA PHE A 24 0.63 -0.95 2.95
C PHE A 24 1.22 -1.58 4.20
N ALA A 25 0.71 -1.23 5.39
CA ALA A 25 1.14 -1.84 6.64
C ALA A 25 0.91 -3.37 6.66
N SER A 26 -0.27 -3.84 6.20
CA SER A 26 -0.57 -5.27 6.08
C SER A 26 0.35 -5.97 5.07
N SER A 27 0.63 -5.34 3.93
CA SER A 27 1.56 -5.87 2.92
C SER A 27 2.97 -6.03 3.51
N THR A 28 3.49 -5.00 4.18
CA THR A 28 4.79 -5.05 4.85
C THR A 28 4.84 -6.15 5.91
N ALA A 29 3.79 -6.30 6.72
CA ALA A 29 3.72 -7.36 7.72
C ALA A 29 3.78 -8.76 7.08
N LEU A 30 3.03 -8.97 5.98
CA LEU A 30 3.05 -10.23 5.23
C LEU A 30 4.43 -10.53 4.63
N VAL A 31 5.15 -9.52 4.13
CA VAL A 31 6.53 -9.69 3.66
C VAL A 31 7.45 -10.12 4.80
N ILE A 32 7.37 -9.47 5.96
CA ILE A 32 8.19 -9.84 7.14
C ILE A 32 7.92 -11.28 7.56
N VAL A 33 6.65 -11.70 7.63
CA VAL A 33 6.29 -13.08 7.97
C VAL A 33 6.79 -14.06 6.91
N ALA A 34 6.67 -13.74 5.63
CA ALA A 34 7.14 -14.60 4.56
C ALA A 34 8.67 -14.79 4.60
N LEU A 35 9.42 -13.72 4.87
CA LEU A 35 10.87 -13.79 5.04
C LEU A 35 11.25 -14.65 6.25
N GLY A 36 10.56 -14.49 7.37
CA GLY A 36 10.76 -15.35 8.55
C GLY A 36 10.46 -16.82 8.27
N LEU A 37 9.41 -17.13 7.50
CA LEU A 37 9.11 -18.50 7.07
C LEU A 37 10.20 -19.08 6.17
N LEU A 38 10.76 -18.29 5.27
CA LEU A 38 11.89 -18.71 4.43
C LEU A 38 13.13 -19.00 5.27
N GLU A 39 13.45 -18.12 6.23
CA GLU A 39 14.60 -18.28 7.10
C GLU A 39 14.48 -19.55 7.97
N ILE A 40 13.30 -19.80 8.55
CA ILE A 40 13.00 -21.03 9.29
C ILE A 40 13.10 -22.25 8.36
N SER A 41 12.53 -22.18 7.17
CA SER A 41 12.56 -23.28 6.19
C SER A 41 13.98 -23.62 5.76
N ASP A 42 14.85 -22.63 5.63
CA ASP A 42 16.25 -22.80 5.20
C ASP A 42 17.14 -23.30 6.35
N HIS A 43 16.82 -22.98 7.60
CA HIS A 43 17.60 -23.44 8.78
C HIS A 43 17.07 -24.76 9.39
N ALA A 44 15.85 -25.18 9.05
CA ALA A 44 15.21 -26.39 9.60
C ALA A 44 15.70 -27.73 8.99
N HIS A 45 16.80 -27.73 8.25
CA HIS A 45 17.36 -28.90 7.54
C HIS A 45 17.69 -30.14 8.42
N GLY A 46 17.47 -30.11 9.73
CA GLY A 46 17.66 -31.24 10.65
C GLY A 46 16.42 -31.83 11.34
N PHE A 47 15.26 -31.14 11.38
CA PHE A 47 14.14 -31.56 12.27
C PHE A 47 12.83 -31.95 11.57
N PHE A 48 12.57 -31.51 10.34
CA PHE A 48 11.33 -31.83 9.62
C PHE A 48 11.60 -32.20 8.17
N THR A 49 11.65 -33.50 7.87
CA THR A 49 11.81 -34.07 6.51
C THR A 49 10.65 -33.76 5.56
N VAL A 50 9.53 -33.23 6.08
CA VAL A 50 8.34 -32.80 5.31
C VAL A 50 8.26 -31.26 5.18
N GLY A 51 9.08 -30.50 5.92
CA GLY A 51 8.84 -29.08 6.21
C GLY A 51 9.34 -28.05 5.20
N GLY A 52 10.42 -28.33 4.46
CA GLY A 52 11.08 -27.32 3.61
C GLY A 52 10.28 -26.90 2.38
N GLY A 53 9.60 -27.84 1.72
CA GLY A 53 8.76 -27.53 0.55
C GLY A 53 7.48 -26.78 0.92
N PHE A 54 6.86 -27.16 2.05
CA PHE A 54 5.64 -26.52 2.54
C PHE A 54 5.90 -25.10 3.08
N GLY A 55 6.99 -24.88 3.80
CA GLY A 55 7.39 -23.55 4.30
C GLY A 55 7.64 -22.55 3.18
N ARG A 56 8.36 -22.97 2.12
CA ARG A 56 8.58 -22.15 0.93
C ARG A 56 7.29 -21.86 0.15
N ALA A 57 6.39 -22.84 0.01
CA ALA A 57 5.10 -22.62 -0.65
C ALA A 57 4.22 -21.62 0.12
N LEU A 58 4.17 -21.72 1.45
CA LEU A 58 3.47 -20.76 2.30
C LEU A 58 4.06 -19.35 2.18
N ALA A 59 5.39 -19.21 2.26
CA ALA A 59 6.05 -17.93 2.07
C ALA A 59 5.75 -17.30 0.69
N ALA A 60 5.78 -18.11 -0.37
CA ALA A 60 5.42 -17.65 -1.72
C ALA A 60 3.97 -17.14 -1.79
N SER A 61 3.02 -17.86 -1.19
CA SER A 61 1.62 -17.42 -1.12
C SER A 61 1.44 -16.12 -0.34
N GLN A 62 2.20 -15.92 0.74
CA GLN A 62 2.16 -14.69 1.54
C GLN A 62 2.76 -13.50 0.77
N LEU A 63 3.85 -13.71 0.04
CA LEU A 63 4.41 -12.68 -0.83
C LEU A 63 3.45 -12.28 -1.95
N ALA A 64 2.76 -13.26 -2.56
CA ALA A 64 1.72 -12.98 -3.54
C ALA A 64 0.57 -12.16 -2.93
N ALA A 65 0.09 -12.52 -1.74
CA ALA A 65 -0.93 -11.76 -1.03
C ALA A 65 -0.45 -10.34 -0.68
N ALA A 66 0.80 -10.18 -0.22
CA ALA A 66 1.40 -8.88 0.06
C ALA A 66 1.41 -7.98 -1.19
N LEU A 67 1.77 -8.54 -2.35
CA LEU A 67 1.78 -7.83 -3.62
C LEU A 67 0.36 -7.41 -4.04
N VAL A 68 -0.64 -8.29 -3.89
CA VAL A 68 -2.04 -7.95 -4.15
C VAL A 68 -2.50 -6.79 -3.27
N PHE A 69 -2.22 -6.84 -1.97
CA PHE A 69 -2.58 -5.74 -1.06
C PHE A 69 -1.85 -4.43 -1.40
N ALA A 70 -0.58 -4.51 -1.79
CA ALA A 70 0.18 -3.33 -2.24
C ALA A 70 -0.45 -2.70 -3.49
N VAL A 71 -0.81 -3.50 -4.50
CA VAL A 71 -1.46 -3.03 -5.73
C VAL A 71 -2.85 -2.43 -5.45
N ILE A 72 -3.65 -3.09 -4.60
CA ILE A 72 -4.97 -2.59 -4.20
C ILE A 72 -4.83 -1.25 -3.45
N GLY A 73 -3.91 -1.18 -2.49
CA GLY A 73 -3.62 0.04 -1.74
C GLY A 73 -3.17 1.17 -2.67
N TYR A 74 -2.26 0.89 -3.59
CA TYR A 74 -1.77 1.85 -4.58
C TYR A 74 -2.88 2.44 -5.45
N ASN A 75 -3.77 1.58 -5.96
CA ASN A 75 -4.89 2.01 -6.80
C ASN A 75 -5.91 2.89 -6.07
N GLN A 76 -5.96 2.82 -4.73
CA GLN A 76 -6.83 3.66 -3.91
C GLN A 76 -6.27 5.07 -3.67
N TYR A 77 -4.99 5.33 -3.98
CA TYR A 77 -4.34 6.63 -3.83
C TYR A 77 -4.62 7.56 -5.03
N ARG A 78 -5.91 7.71 -5.36
CA ARG A 78 -6.42 8.54 -6.46
C ARG A 78 -7.28 9.69 -5.95
N CYS A 79 -7.17 10.84 -6.62
CA CYS A 79 -8.01 12.00 -6.35
C CYS A 79 -9.49 11.63 -6.51
N PRO A 80 -10.37 11.93 -5.53
CA PRO A 80 -11.80 11.63 -5.63
C PRO A 80 -12.52 12.44 -6.71
N SER A 81 -11.92 13.52 -7.23
CA SER A 81 -12.54 14.37 -8.25
C SER A 81 -12.12 14.04 -9.68
N CYS A 82 -10.82 13.86 -9.94
CA CYS A 82 -10.31 13.64 -11.30
C CYS A 82 -9.78 12.22 -11.51
N SER A 83 -9.82 11.36 -10.49
CA SER A 83 -9.29 9.99 -10.49
C SER A 83 -7.78 9.87 -10.77
N GLU A 84 -7.07 11.00 -10.84
CA GLU A 84 -5.62 11.02 -11.04
C GLU A 84 -4.92 10.36 -9.85
N LEU A 85 -3.95 9.50 -10.14
CA LEU A 85 -3.04 8.99 -9.12
C LEU A 85 -2.28 10.17 -8.54
N ILE A 86 -2.39 10.36 -7.23
CA ILE A 86 -1.66 11.43 -6.54
C ILE A 86 -0.24 10.93 -6.33
N LYS A 87 0.48 10.70 -7.43
CA LYS A 87 1.93 10.63 -7.36
C LYS A 87 2.35 12.06 -7.10
N GLY A 88 3.05 12.32 -6.00
CA GLY A 88 3.78 13.56 -5.84
C GLY A 88 4.82 13.61 -6.94
N HIS A 89 4.42 14.00 -8.14
CA HIS A 89 5.31 14.36 -9.21
C HIS A 89 5.56 15.84 -9.00
N ASP A 90 6.40 16.13 -8.02
CA ASP A 90 7.07 17.40 -8.05
C ASP A 90 7.84 17.40 -9.37
N ARG A 91 7.68 18.45 -10.18
CA ARG A 91 8.30 18.53 -11.52
C ARG A 91 9.83 18.48 -11.46
N TYR A 92 10.38 18.58 -10.25
CA TYR A 92 11.80 18.67 -9.93
C TYR A 92 12.31 17.61 -8.95
N TYR A 93 11.46 16.82 -8.30
CA TYR A 93 11.89 15.79 -7.35
C TYR A 93 11.28 14.42 -7.67
N LEU A 94 12.15 13.41 -7.77
CA LEU A 94 11.83 11.98 -7.61
C LEU A 94 11.38 11.69 -6.15
N GLY A 95 10.57 12.57 -5.56
CA GLY A 95 10.16 12.57 -4.17
C GLY A 95 8.64 12.55 -4.12
N ILE A 96 8.10 11.44 -3.62
CA ILE A 96 6.67 11.34 -3.31
C ILE A 96 6.35 12.43 -2.29
N VAL A 97 5.61 13.46 -2.69
CA VAL A 97 5.00 14.40 -1.75
C VAL A 97 4.02 13.60 -0.88
N PHE A 98 4.41 13.33 0.37
CA PHE A 98 3.68 12.47 1.30
C PHE A 98 2.35 13.09 1.80
N ASP A 99 2.13 14.38 1.54
CA ASP A 99 0.98 15.13 2.03
C ASP A 99 0.65 16.37 1.16
N PRO A 100 0.13 16.18 -0.07
CA PRO A 100 -0.28 17.31 -0.89
C PRO A 100 -1.53 17.97 -0.32
N GLU A 101 -1.49 19.29 -0.15
CA GLU A 101 -2.64 20.11 0.29
C GLU A 101 -3.74 20.16 -0.79
N GLU A 102 -3.34 20.14 -2.07
CA GLU A 102 -4.23 20.18 -3.22
C GLU A 102 -3.85 19.14 -4.28
N CYS A 103 -4.81 18.77 -5.13
CA CYS A 103 -4.54 17.85 -6.24
C CYS A 103 -3.73 18.54 -7.34
N PRO A 104 -2.56 18.01 -7.74
CA PRO A 104 -1.68 18.64 -8.73
C PRO A 104 -2.30 18.77 -10.13
N ARG A 105 -3.36 18.00 -10.42
CA ARG A 105 -4.04 18.02 -11.72
C ARG A 105 -5.28 18.93 -11.75
N CYS A 106 -6.08 18.93 -10.69
CA CYS A 106 -7.36 19.64 -10.68
C CYS A 106 -7.47 20.76 -9.63
N GLY A 107 -6.43 20.99 -8.82
CA GLY A 107 -6.38 22.06 -7.81
C GLY A 107 -7.40 21.91 -6.67
N LYS A 108 -8.10 20.76 -6.56
CA LYS A 108 -9.05 20.56 -5.47
C LYS A 108 -8.35 20.31 -4.15
N PRO A 109 -8.88 20.84 -3.03
CA PRO A 109 -8.30 20.62 -1.70
C PRO A 109 -8.39 19.14 -1.31
N LEU A 110 -7.31 18.65 -0.71
CA LEU A 110 -7.12 17.29 -0.22
C LEU A 110 -6.83 17.24 1.29
N LYS A 111 -6.53 18.40 1.88
CA LYS A 111 -6.22 18.59 3.30
C LYS A 111 -6.96 19.80 3.85
#